data_AF-A0A7C0UJI4-F1
#
_entry.id   AF-A0A7C0UJI4-F1
#
_cell.length_a   1.000
_cell.length_b   1.000
_cell.length_c   1.000
_cell.angle_alpha   90.00
_cell.angle_beta   90.00
_cell.angle_gamma   90.00
#
_symmetry.space_group_name_H-M   'P 1'
#
loop_
_entity.id
_entity.type
_entity.pdbx_description
1 polymer ?
#
loop_
_entity_poly.entity_id
_entity_poly.type
_entity_poly.pdbx_seq_one_letter_code
_entity_poly.pdbx_strand_id
1 'polypeptide(L)' 'MLFEDDASRLLTGFGSYSNATAENARETLEDVIKRFGKPDQLITDQWVQFTSIPRETCPIA' A
#
# COMPACT_ATOMS: atom_id res chain seq x y z
N MET A 1 -7.97 -0.86 -3.28
CA MET A 1 -6.85 -0.72 -2.32
C MET A 1 -7.40 -0.87 -0.92
N LEU A 2 -6.72 -1.61 -0.05
CA LEU A 2 -7.12 -1.84 1.33
C LEU A 2 -5.89 -1.68 2.22
N PHE A 3 -6.03 -0.98 3.35
CA PHE A 3 -5.05 -0.97 4.43
C PHE A 3 -5.68 -1.56 5.69
N GLU A 4 -4.89 -2.36 6.37
CA GLU A 4 -5.27 -3.09 7.58
C GLU A 4 -4.16 -2.91 8.62
N ASP A 5 -4.55 -2.70 9.87
CA ASP A 5 -3.64 -2.84 11.00
C ASP A 5 -3.48 -4.32 11.34
N ASP A 6 -2.25 -4.85 11.26
CA ASP A 6 -1.97 -6.28 11.39
C ASP A 6 -2.32 -6.83 12.79
N ALA A 7 -2.12 -6.03 13.84
CA ALA A 7 -2.35 -6.45 15.22
C ALA A 7 -3.84 -6.57 15.56
N SER A 8 -4.63 -5.57 15.20
CA SER A 8 -6.06 -5.51 15.54
C SER A 8 -6.98 -6.09 14.47
N ARG A 9 -6.47 -6.37 13.27
CA ARG A 9 -7.27 -6.71 12.07
C ARG A 9 -8.27 -5.62 11.68
N LEU A 10 -8.03 -4.38 12.11
CA LEU A 10 -8.86 -3.24 11.75
C LEU A 10 -8.55 -2.79 10.34
N LEU A 11 -9.58 -2.72 9.49
CA LEU A 11 -9.49 -2.04 8.20
C LEU A 11 -9.40 -0.53 8.45
N THR A 12 -8.21 0.02 8.24
CA THR A 12 -7.92 1.45 8.48
C THR A 12 -8.36 2.31 7.31
N GLY A 13 -8.41 1.76 6.10
CA GLY A 13 -9.00 2.46 4.97
C GLY A 13 -9.10 1.60 3.72
N PHE A 14 -9.95 2.03 2.80
CA PHE A 14 -10.09 1.41 1.49
C PHE A 14 -10.35 2.48 0.44
N GLY A 15 -9.89 2.21 -0.79
CA GLY A 15 -10.17 2.98 -1.98
C GLY A 15 -10.61 2.06 -3.11
N SER A 16 -11.72 2.40 -3.77
CA SER A 16 -12.26 1.65 -4.91
C SER A 16 -11.82 2.31 -6.21
N TYR A 17 -11.02 1.59 -7.00
CA TYR A 17 -10.41 2.10 -8.23
C TYR A 17 -10.52 1.07 -9.34
N SER A 18 -10.67 1.54 -10.58
CA SER A 18 -10.72 0.67 -11.76
C SER A 18 -9.36 0.07 -12.12
N ASN A 19 -8.26 0.72 -11.72
CA ASN A 19 -6.88 0.32 -12.04
C ASN A 19 -6.01 0.25 -10.78
N ALA A 20 -5.13 -0.75 -10.74
CA ALA A 20 -4.11 -0.88 -9.71
C ALA A 20 -2.88 -0.02 -10.05
N THR A 21 -2.83 1.21 -9.53
CA THR A 21 -1.74 2.17 -9.77
C THR A 21 -1.11 2.61 -8.46
N ALA A 22 0.17 3.02 -8.52
CA ALA A 22 0.88 3.57 -7.36
C ALA A 22 0.21 4.86 -6.83
N GLU A 23 -0.37 5.66 -7.73
CA GLU A 23 -1.07 6.90 -7.35
C GLU A 23 -2.30 6.60 -6.48
N ASN A 24 -3.14 5.66 -6.90
CA ASN A 24 -4.32 5.24 -6.14
C ASN A 24 -3.93 4.67 -4.76
N ALA A 25 -2.79 3.96 -4.69
CA ALA A 25 -2.25 3.46 -3.44
C ALA A 25 -1.79 4.57 -2.50
N ARG A 26 -1.08 5.56 -3.05
CA ARG A 26 -0.59 6.75 -2.32
C ARG A 26 -1.76 7.55 -1.75
N GLU A 27 -2.77 7.86 -2.56
CA GLU A 27 -3.95 8.62 -2.13
C GLU A 27 -4.67 7.95 -0.96
N THR A 28 -4.95 6.64 -1.09
CA THR A 28 -5.62 5.89 -0.01
C THR A 28 -4.75 5.88 1.26
N LEU A 29 -3.43 5.69 1.14
CA LEU A 29 -2.51 5.68 2.29
C LEU A 29 -2.48 7.04 2.99
N GLU A 30 -2.46 8.15 2.24
CA GLU A 30 -2.47 9.50 2.81
C GLU A 30 -3.74 9.76 3.62
N ASP A 31 -4.89 9.30 3.16
CA ASP A 31 -6.15 9.45 3.89
C ASP A 31 -6.19 8.59 5.16
N VAL A 32 -5.62 7.38 5.10
CA VAL A 32 -5.42 6.53 6.28
C VAL A 32 -4.52 7.22 7.31
N ILE A 33 -3.38 7.78 6.86
CA ILE A 33 -2.43 8.49 7.74
C ILE A 33 -3.07 9.71 8.39
N LYS A 34 -3.87 10.49 7.64
CA LYS A 34 -4.60 11.64 8.21
C LYS A 34 -5.56 11.23 9.33
N ARG A 35 -6.15 10.02 9.24
CA ARG A 35 -7.18 9.56 10.18
C ARG A 35 -6.63 8.78 11.37
N PHE A 36 -5.62 7.95 11.15
CA PHE A 36 -5.08 7.02 12.17
C PHE A 36 -3.64 7.35 12.60
N GLY A 37 -2.97 8.28 11.92
CA GLY A 37 -1.56 8.59 12.13
C GLY A 37 -0.63 7.78 11.23
N LYS A 38 0.66 8.12 11.28
CA LYS A 38 1.70 7.45 10.48
C LYS A 38 2.04 6.08 11.11
N PRO A 39 1.97 4.97 10.36
CA PRO A 39 2.45 3.68 10.86
C PRO A 39 3.99 3.67 10.97
N ASP A 40 4.51 2.83 11.87
CA ASP A 40 5.95 2.59 11.97
C ASP A 40 6.49 1.76 10.81
N GLN A 41 5.67 0.83 10.31
CA GLN A 41 6.02 -0.07 9.21
C GLN A 41 4.83 -0.27 8.28
N LEU A 42 5.11 -0.39 6.99
CA LEU A 42 4.14 -0.78 5.97
C LEU A 42 4.59 -2.09 5.33
N ILE A 43 3.66 -3.04 5.20
CA ILE A 43 3.89 -4.32 4.53
C ILE A 43 3.00 -4.35 3.29
N THR A 44 3.61 -4.58 2.13
CA THR A 44 2.90 -4.76 0.85
C THR A 44 3.32 -6.06 0.21
N ASP A 45 2.50 -6.54 -0.71
CA ASP A 45 2.94 -7.55 -1.67
C ASP A 45 3.81 -6.92 -2.78
N GLN A 46 4.17 -7.74 -3.76
CA GLN A 46 5.01 -7.34 -4.90
C GLN A 46 4.19 -6.95 -6.14
N TRP A 47 2.97 -6.44 -5.96
CA TRP A 47 2.15 -6.03 -7.10
C TRP A 47 2.63 -4.72 -7.74
N VAL A 48 2.17 -4.49 -8.98
CA VAL A 48 2.54 -3.36 -9.84
C VAL A 48 2.34 -1.99 -9.21
N GLN A 49 1.39 -1.83 -8.28
CA GLN A 49 1.17 -0.58 -7.57
C GLN A 49 2.23 -0.29 -6.47
N PHE A 50 3.03 -1.28 -6.08
CA PHE A 50 4.03 -1.17 -5.02
C PHE A 50 5.46 -1.41 -5.50
N THR A 51 5.65 -1.94 -6.70
CA THR A 51 6.96 -2.23 -7.28
C THR A 51 7.12 -1.62 -8.67
N SER A 52 8.24 -0.94 -8.92
CA SER A 52 8.57 -0.36 -10.22
C SER A 52 9.38 -1.29 -11.13
N ILE A 53 9.99 -2.34 -10.57
CA ILE A 53 10.88 -3.26 -11.29
C ILE A 53 10.41 -4.70 -11.04
N PRO A 54 10.19 -5.50 -12.11
CA PRO A 54 9.93 -6.93 -11.96
C PRO A 54 11.07 -7.63 -11.20
N ARG A 55 10.74 -8.57 -10.32
CA ARG A 55 11.72 -9.27 -9.49
C ARG A 55 12.83 -9.94 -10.32
N GLU A 56 12.49 -10.45 -11.50
CA GLU A 56 13.40 -11.14 -12.42
C GLU A 56 14.52 -10.25 -12.97
N THR A 57 14.27 -8.94 -13.05
CA THR A 57 15.23 -7.94 -13.56
C THR A 57 15.83 -7.07 -12.45
N CYS A 58 15.50 -7.35 -11.19
CA CYS A 58 16.08 -6.64 -10.06
C CYS A 58 17.53 -7.11 -9.85
N PRO A 59 18.55 -6.25 -10.02
CA PRO A 59 19.94 -6.64 -9.82
C PRO A 59 20.14 -7.09 -8.37
N ILE A 60 20.78 -8.24 -8.18
CA ILE A 60 21.16 -8.73 -6.85
C ILE A 60 22.21 -7.75 -6.33
N ALA A 61 21.87 -7.05 -5.24
CA ALA A 61 22.78 -6.17 -4.51
C ALA A 61 23.86 -6.99 -3.78
#